data_AF-A0A3D2X090-F1
#
_entry.id   AF-A0A3D2X090-F1
#
_cell.length_a   1.000
_cell.length_b   1.000
_cell.length_c   1.000
_cell.angle_alpha   90.00
_cell.angle_beta   90.00
_cell.angle_gamma   90.00
#
_symmetry.space_group_name_H-M   'P 1'
#
loop_
_entity.id
_entity.type
_entity.pdbx_description
1 polymer ?
#
loop_
_entity_poly.entity_id
_entity_poly.type
_entity_poly.pdbx_seq_one_letter_code
_entity_poly.pdbx_strand_id
1 'polypeptide(L)'
;LTGGGISSAMAAGKMAGLKAVKAIKSSNFSKNALKGYQTEWNKTIGKDYKRFYRLKEWTLTLTDKDYEDIAEAFQGLAPDEVTMTKIFKMAVRKKPSLLIDVMKVFAGF
;
A
#
# COMPACT_ATOMS: atom_id res chain seq x y z
N LEU A 1 -4.10 4.44 2.00
CA LEU A 1 -5.24 3.74 2.64
C LEU A 1 -5.52 4.30 4.03
N THR A 2 -4.72 4.00 5.05
CA THR A 2 -5.01 4.39 6.45
C THR A 2 -4.58 5.80 6.85
N GLY A 3 -3.81 6.50 6.00
CA GLY A 3 -3.21 7.80 6.33
C GLY A 3 -2.02 7.72 7.31
N GLY A 4 -1.65 6.53 7.81
CA GLY A 4 -0.53 6.35 8.72
C GLY A 4 0.83 6.68 8.07
N GLY A 5 1.61 7.56 8.71
CA GLY A 5 2.90 8.03 8.19
C GLY A 5 4.09 7.89 9.14
N ILE A 6 3.88 7.59 10.42
CA ILE A 6 4.94 7.63 11.44
C ILE A 6 6.02 6.57 11.15
N SER A 7 5.64 5.29 11.05
CA SER A 7 6.58 4.20 10.81
C SER A 7 7.30 4.33 9.46
N SER A 8 6.59 4.75 8.41
CA SER A 8 7.20 4.93 7.09
C SER A 8 8.15 6.13 7.03
N ALA A 9 7.83 7.22 7.73
CA ALA A 9 8.73 8.37 7.88
C ALA A 9 10.00 7.98 8.65
N MET A 10 9.88 7.26 9.77
CA MET A 10 11.05 6.78 10.53
C MET A 10 11.94 5.87 9.69
N ALA A 11 11.34 4.93 8.95
CA ALA A 11 12.08 4.04 8.08
C ALA A 11 12.78 4.79 6.94
N ALA A 12 12.11 5.75 6.30
CA ALA A 12 12.70 6.62 5.28
C ALA A 12 13.86 7.46 5.83
N GLY A 13 13.68 8.07 7.00
CA GLY A 13 14.72 8.85 7.68
C GLY A 13 15.97 8.01 7.97
N LYS A 14 15.80 6.79 8.49
CA LYS A 14 16.89 5.84 8.69
C LYS A 14 17.63 5.53 7.39
N MET A 15 16.92 5.20 6.31
CA MET A 15 17.52 4.93 5.00
C MET A 15 18.30 6.14 4.48
N ALA A 16 17.71 7.34 4.56
CA ALA A 16 18.34 8.57 4.11
C ALA A 16 19.63 8.86 4.89
N GLY A 17 19.61 8.74 6.22
CA GLY A 17 20.79 8.91 7.06
C GLY A 17 21.94 7.96 6.69
N LEU A 18 21.62 6.68 6.47
CA LEU A 18 22.62 5.69 6.06
C LEU A 18 23.25 6.01 4.68
N LYS A 19 22.44 6.47 3.72
CA LYS A 19 22.98 6.89 2.41
C LYS A 19 23.78 8.18 2.50
N ALA A 20 23.36 9.14 3.33
CA ALA A 20 24.08 10.38 3.56
C ALA A 20 25.47 10.12 4.16
N VAL A 21 25.57 9.28 5.20
CA VAL A 21 26.86 8.89 5.80
C VAL A 21 27.79 8.24 4.76
N LYS A 22 27.25 7.36 3.90
CA LYS A 22 28.03 6.73 2.83
C LYS A 22 28.53 7.76 1.81
N ALA A 23 27.66 8.68 1.39
CA ALA A 23 28.02 9.73 0.44
C ALA A 23 29.14 10.62 0.99
N ILE A 24 29.02 11.07 2.24
CA ILE A 24 30.04 11.90 2.93
C ILE A 24 31.39 11.16 3.00
N LYS A 25 31.40 9.90 3.45
CA LYS A 25 32.65 9.12 3.55
C LYS A 25 33.34 8.90 2.21
N SER A 26 32.58 8.87 1.12
CA SER A 26 33.10 8.68 -0.23
C SER A 26 33.29 9.99 -1.01
N SER A 27 32.99 11.14 -0.41
CA SER A 27 32.91 12.45 -1.08
C SER A 27 32.15 12.44 -2.41
N ASN A 28 31.16 11.54 -2.55
CA ASN A 28 30.42 11.33 -3.79
C ASN A 28 28.93 11.59 -3.56
N PHE A 29 28.48 12.77 -3.98
CA PHE A 29 27.10 13.23 -3.88
C PHE A 29 26.36 13.15 -5.21
N SER A 30 26.91 12.43 -6.19
CA SER A 30 26.27 12.26 -7.48
C SER A 30 24.89 11.59 -7.35
N LYS A 31 24.01 11.87 -8.31
CA LYS A 31 22.72 11.19 -8.44
C LYS A 31 22.84 9.68 -8.35
N ASN A 32 23.89 9.10 -8.97
CA ASN A 32 24.12 7.66 -8.96
C ASN A 32 24.45 7.13 -7.56
N ALA A 33 25.28 7.85 -6.79
CA ALA A 33 25.59 7.48 -5.41
C ALA A 33 24.36 7.53 -4.50
N LEU A 34 23.46 8.49 -4.71
CA LEU A 34 22.24 8.68 -3.92
C LEU A 34 21.05 7.82 -4.37
N LYS A 35 21.04 7.34 -5.63
CA LYS A 35 19.96 6.52 -6.20
C LYS A 35 19.62 5.29 -5.37
N GLY A 36 20.60 4.76 -4.62
CA GLY A 36 20.41 3.65 -3.71
C GLY A 36 19.32 3.88 -2.65
N TYR A 37 19.08 5.12 -2.21
CA TYR A 37 17.95 5.46 -1.34
C TYR A 37 16.63 5.11 -2.01
N GLN A 38 16.39 5.65 -3.21
CA GLN A 38 15.14 5.48 -3.93
C GLN A 38 14.89 4.00 -4.28
N THR A 39 15.94 3.27 -4.64
CA THR A 39 15.84 1.83 -4.91
C THR A 39 15.41 1.05 -3.67
N GLU A 40 16.03 1.32 -2.52
CA GLU A 40 15.73 0.65 -1.25
C GLU A 40 14.34 0.99 -0.72
N TRP A 41 13.97 2.27 -0.76
CA TRP A 41 12.64 2.75 -0.39
C TRP A 41 11.56 2.10 -1.27
N ASN A 42 11.77 2.05 -2.59
CA ASN A 42 10.84 1.40 -3.52
C ASN A 42 10.70 -0.10 -3.26
N LYS A 43 11.80 -0.79 -2.93
CA LYS A 43 11.79 -2.23 -2.65
C LYS A 43 11.04 -2.58 -1.36
N THR A 44 11.08 -1.70 -0.37
CA THR A 44 10.52 -1.91 0.97
C THR A 44 9.11 -1.33 1.08
N ILE A 45 9.00 0.01 1.10
CA ILE A 45 7.77 0.74 1.42
C ILE A 45 7.00 1.10 0.15
N GLY A 46 7.70 1.47 -0.92
CA GLY A 46 7.09 2.00 -2.13
C GLY A 46 6.18 1.01 -2.87
N LYS A 47 6.52 -0.29 -2.86
CA LYS A 47 5.65 -1.34 -3.44
C LYS A 47 4.30 -1.41 -2.73
N ASP A 48 4.31 -1.42 -1.41
CA ASP A 48 3.08 -1.46 -0.61
C ASP A 48 2.28 -0.18 -0.77
N TYR A 49 2.94 0.98 -0.79
CA TYR A 49 2.29 2.27 -1.03
C TYR A 49 1.58 2.31 -2.38
N LYS A 50 2.20 1.78 -3.45
CA LYS A 50 1.54 1.67 -4.77
C LYS A 50 0.31 0.77 -4.72
N ARG A 51 0.37 -0.35 -4.00
CA ARG A 51 -0.78 -1.24 -3.82
C ARG A 51 -1.89 -0.55 -3.04
N PHE A 52 -1.56 0.09 -1.92
CA PHE A 52 -2.51 0.79 -1.06
C PHE A 52 -3.10 2.04 -1.72
N TYR A 53 -2.35 2.69 -2.61
CA TYR A 53 -2.86 3.80 -3.40
C TYR A 53 -3.98 3.34 -4.32
N ARG A 54 -3.76 2.28 -5.09
CA ARG A 54 -4.82 1.76 -5.98
C ARG A 54 -6.02 1.23 -5.21
N LEU A 55 -5.80 0.60 -4.05
CA LEU A 55 -6.89 0.19 -3.18
C LEU A 55 -7.69 1.41 -2.67
N LYS A 56 -7.00 2.49 -2.30
CA LYS A 56 -7.64 3.76 -1.93
C LYS A 56 -8.43 4.36 -3.10
N GLU A 57 -7.90 4.35 -4.31
CA GLU A 57 -8.65 4.82 -5.49
C GLU A 57 -9.90 3.98 -5.74
N TRP A 58 -9.81 2.66 -5.61
CA TRP A 58 -10.98 1.77 -5.70
C TRP A 58 -12.02 2.04 -4.60
N THR A 59 -11.60 2.32 -3.36
CA THR A 59 -12.57 2.69 -2.31
C THR A 59 -13.34 3.97 -2.67
N LEU A 60 -12.73 4.90 -3.42
CA LEU A 60 -13.41 6.11 -3.86
C LEU A 60 -14.47 5.86 -4.95
N THR A 61 -14.47 4.68 -5.60
CA THR A 61 -15.48 4.32 -6.60
C THR A 61 -16.68 3.58 -6.03
N LEU A 62 -16.67 3.25 -4.73
CA LEU A 62 -17.73 2.48 -4.07
C LEU A 62 -18.91 3.38 -3.66
N THR A 63 -20.11 2.82 -3.75
CA THR A 63 -21.34 3.44 -3.23
C THR A 63 -21.57 3.07 -1.76
N ASP A 64 -22.43 3.80 -1.05
CA ASP A 64 -22.80 3.47 0.34
C ASP A 64 -23.35 2.04 0.47
N LYS A 65 -24.18 1.61 -0.50
CA LYS A 65 -24.68 0.24 -0.57
C LYS A 65 -23.55 -0.80 -0.67
N ASP A 66 -22.48 -0.49 -1.41
CA ASP A 66 -21.33 -1.37 -1.50
C ASP A 66 -20.62 -1.50 -0.15
N TYR A 67 -20.49 -0.40 0.60
CA TYR A 67 -19.93 -0.43 1.94
C TYR A 67 -20.80 -1.23 2.92
N GLU A 68 -22.11 -1.09 2.86
CA GLU A 68 -23.07 -1.89 3.64
C GLU A 68 -22.95 -3.39 3.31
N ASP A 69 -22.99 -3.76 2.02
CA ASP A 69 -22.88 -5.14 1.57
C ASP A 69 -21.53 -5.78 1.98
N ILE A 70 -20.45 -4.98 1.95
CA ILE A 70 -19.13 -5.35 2.45
C ILE A 70 -19.17 -5.55 3.96
N ALA A 71 -19.72 -4.60 4.73
CA ALA A 71 -19.80 -4.67 6.19
C ALA A 71 -20.64 -5.87 6.67
N GLU A 72 -21.77 -6.15 6.03
CA GLU A 72 -22.59 -7.35 6.28
C GLU A 72 -21.78 -8.63 6.11
N ALA A 73 -20.92 -8.69 5.09
CA ALA A 73 -20.09 -9.88 4.88
C ALA A 73 -19.19 -10.17 6.09
N PHE A 74 -18.74 -9.15 6.83
CA PHE A 74 -17.88 -9.31 8.03
C PHE A 74 -18.64 -9.62 9.31
N GLN A 75 -19.97 -9.62 9.32
CA GLN A 75 -20.74 -9.94 10.50
C GLN A 75 -20.41 -11.38 10.97
N GLY A 76 -20.00 -11.50 12.24
CA GLY A 76 -19.66 -12.78 12.86
C GLY A 76 -18.19 -13.21 12.74
N LEU A 77 -17.32 -12.44 12.09
CA LEU A 77 -15.87 -12.66 12.14
C LEU A 77 -15.25 -12.00 13.36
N ALA A 78 -14.34 -12.69 14.04
CA ALA A 78 -13.59 -12.09 15.14
C ALA A 78 -12.64 -10.99 14.60
N PRO A 79 -12.35 -9.91 15.34
CA PRO A 79 -11.56 -8.77 14.83
C PRO A 79 -10.16 -9.16 14.33
N ASP A 80 -9.53 -10.17 14.93
CA ASP A 80 -8.26 -10.75 14.55
C ASP A 80 -8.32 -11.55 13.24
N GLU A 81 -9.51 -11.99 12.84
CA GLU A 81 -9.74 -12.65 11.56
C GLU A 81 -9.96 -11.66 10.40
N VAL A 82 -10.22 -10.38 10.68
CA VAL A 82 -10.49 -9.36 9.68
C VAL A 82 -9.18 -8.85 9.07
N THR A 83 -8.64 -9.63 8.13
CA THR A 83 -7.50 -9.21 7.31
C THR A 83 -7.96 -8.52 6.02
N MET A 84 -7.16 -7.58 5.50
CA MET A 84 -7.45 -6.93 4.21
C MET A 84 -7.67 -7.94 3.07
N THR A 85 -6.97 -9.07 3.10
CA THR A 85 -7.07 -10.13 2.11
C THR A 85 -8.38 -10.91 2.23
N LYS A 86 -8.84 -11.20 3.46
CA LYS A 86 -10.17 -11.79 3.69
C LYS A 86 -11.27 -10.80 3.32
N ILE A 87 -11.09 -9.51 3.64
CA ILE A 87 -12.03 -8.46 3.26
C ILE A 87 -12.26 -8.45 1.77
N PHE A 88 -11.14 -8.47 1.05
CA PHE A 88 -11.13 -8.49 -0.39
C PHE A 88 -11.86 -9.72 -0.99
N LYS A 89 -11.54 -10.93 -0.51
CA LYS A 89 -12.16 -12.17 -1.00
C LYS A 89 -13.68 -12.20 -0.78
N MET A 90 -14.14 -11.67 0.34
CA MET A 90 -15.56 -11.67 0.68
C MET A 90 -16.35 -10.62 -0.11
N ALA A 91 -15.81 -9.42 -0.28
CA ALA A 91 -16.40 -8.38 -1.13
C ALA A 91 -16.62 -8.89 -2.57
N VAL A 92 -15.61 -9.55 -3.14
CA VAL A 92 -15.69 -10.19 -4.45
C VAL A 92 -16.76 -11.29 -4.52
N ARG A 93 -16.88 -12.11 -3.46
CA ARG A 93 -17.86 -13.21 -3.42
C ARG A 93 -19.30 -12.70 -3.37
N LYS A 94 -19.57 -11.60 -2.69
CA LYS A 94 -20.90 -10.98 -2.57
C LYS A 94 -21.26 -10.12 -3.79
N LYS A 95 -20.29 -9.44 -4.39
CA LYS A 95 -20.47 -8.62 -5.59
C LYS A 95 -19.37 -8.91 -6.63
N PRO A 96 -19.54 -9.94 -7.47
CA PRO A 96 -18.53 -10.37 -8.45
C PRO A 96 -18.14 -9.30 -9.46
N SER A 97 -18.99 -8.29 -9.71
CA SER A 97 -18.66 -7.17 -10.59
C SER A 97 -17.44 -6.36 -10.10
N LEU A 98 -17.16 -6.37 -8.80
CA LEU A 98 -15.98 -5.73 -8.21
C LEU A 98 -14.67 -6.38 -8.65
N LEU A 99 -14.69 -7.64 -9.12
CA LEU A 99 -13.48 -8.31 -9.65
C LEU A 99 -12.89 -7.58 -10.86
N ILE A 100 -13.71 -6.95 -11.70
CA ILE A 100 -13.24 -6.30 -12.92
C ILE A 100 -12.46 -5.02 -12.57
N ASP A 101 -12.98 -4.22 -11.64
CA ASP A 101 -12.32 -3.00 -11.16
C ASP A 101 -11.02 -3.33 -10.42
N VAL A 102 -11.03 -4.44 -9.70
CA VAL A 102 -9.85 -5.00 -9.02
C VAL A 102 -8.84 -5.51 -10.02
N MET A 103 -9.24 -6.29 -11.03
CA MET A 103 -8.29 -6.80 -12.02
C MET A 103 -7.60 -5.66 -12.73
N LYS A 104 -8.29 -4.54 -13.03
CA LYS A 104 -7.64 -3.32 -13.52
C LYS A 104 -6.62 -2.76 -12.53
N VAL A 105 -6.98 -2.67 -11.25
CA VAL A 105 -6.09 -2.20 -10.17
C VAL A 105 -4.85 -3.08 -10.00
N PHE A 106 -4.98 -4.40 -10.05
CA PHE A 106 -3.89 -5.35 -9.78
C PHE A 106 -3.09 -5.77 -11.04
N ALA A 107 -3.67 -5.72 -12.24
CA ALA A 107 -2.97 -6.05 -13.49
C ALA A 107 -1.98 -4.96 -13.94
N GLY A 108 -2.08 -3.75 -13.40
CA GLY A 108 -1.06 -2.72 -13.59
C GLY A 108 -0.97 -2.12 -15.00
N PHE A 109 -2.09 -2.11 -15.73
CA PHE A 109 -2.30 -1.23 -16.88
C PHE A 109 -2.80 0.13 -16.40
#